data_AF-E3QA97-F1
#
_entry.id   AF-E3QA97-F1
#
_cell.length_a   1.000
_cell.length_b   1.000
_cell.length_c   1.000
_cell.angle_alpha   90.00
_cell.angle_beta   90.00
_cell.angle_gamma   90.00
#
_symmetry.space_group_name_H-M   'P 1'
#
loop_
_entity.id
_entity.type
_entity.pdbx_description
1 polymer ?
#
loop_
_entity_poly.entity_id
_entity_poly.type
_entity_poly.pdbx_seq_one_letter_code
_entity_poly.pdbx_strand_id
1 'polypeptide(L)'
;MDAQEDDSDIKLQRVSSDLIADFSRSLPLFLRKPDGKTFRTRVRVSETARLTSSLLDPFQELPQLLDPHLPTWLPLLASTYLAQLNARTRARTRASAPSTSAPSSTRSQLLEPLGLAIAKLIYTFTKIRGEKVIVRFLNVESRHIEPLLSALESAERAGATPGSTAGSPNESPPANSAQWSWEERYLVLLWLSHLLLAPFDLSSISSASADPDLTLPEMPGFEWPENLPGITVRILPLAIKYLASSGKERDGARALLVRVAMRRDMQFLGVLSALVRWSLASLTPDRSAPPQPPYFYIGILSFLAGVLRSSINTSDMDAYLSPIFLAAHSVASAEAAAAGGGNIVVAASIRSSAVARKMLIKVIRSITVLLLRKTPPDPHSTELIEASIGYLLECLADNDTPVRLAASKALSIVTLKLDPDMASQVVDAVLDSLNRNVLWTRDPGTKTSTRDLAAVDPLEWQGLMLTLSHLLYRRSPPASQLPDIVHGLLLGLSFEKRSTSGGSVGTNVRDAACFGIWALARRYTTAELLQVPTAAVVAARVHDADVSILQVLATELV
;
A
#
# COMPACT_ATOMS: atom_id res chain seq x y z
N MET A 1 -17.71 27.47 -17.90
CA MET A 1 -16.94 26.21 -18.00
C MET A 1 -17.93 25.12 -18.31
N ASP A 2 -18.19 24.90 -19.60
CA ASP A 2 -18.96 23.74 -20.05
C ASP A 2 -18.04 22.53 -19.91
N ALA A 3 -18.38 21.62 -19.00
CA ALA A 3 -17.69 20.34 -18.90
C ALA A 3 -17.87 19.64 -20.25
N GLN A 4 -16.76 19.37 -20.95
CA GLN A 4 -16.78 18.63 -22.22
C GLN A 4 -17.55 17.33 -22.00
N GLU A 5 -18.47 17.01 -22.91
CA GLU A 5 -19.27 15.78 -22.94
C GLU A 5 -18.44 14.47 -22.99
N ASP A 6 -17.11 14.59 -22.94
CA ASP A 6 -16.13 13.52 -22.89
C ASP A 6 -15.71 13.08 -21.47
N ASP A 7 -16.22 13.72 -20.42
CA ASP A 7 -15.91 13.33 -19.04
C ASP A 7 -16.40 11.91 -18.76
N SER A 8 -15.46 10.98 -18.52
CA SER A 8 -15.71 9.54 -18.39
C SER A 8 -16.75 9.22 -17.31
N ASP A 9 -16.81 10.07 -16.29
CA ASP A 9 -17.70 9.92 -15.14
C ASP A 9 -19.16 10.15 -15.51
N ILE A 10 -19.43 11.13 -16.39
CA ILE A 10 -20.78 11.42 -16.90
C ILE A 10 -21.25 10.28 -17.81
N LYS A 11 -20.36 9.77 -18.67
CA LYS A 11 -20.65 8.61 -19.52
C LYS A 11 -20.96 7.38 -18.68
N LEU A 12 -20.15 7.11 -17.65
CA LEU A 12 -20.36 6.00 -16.71
C LEU A 12 -21.70 6.13 -15.98
N GLN A 13 -22.05 7.30 -15.46
CA GLN A 13 -23.33 7.52 -14.80
C GLN A 13 -24.51 7.15 -15.70
N ARG A 14 -24.47 7.53 -16.98
CA ARG A 14 -25.54 7.25 -17.96
C ARG A 14 -25.71 5.76 -18.25
N VAL A 15 -24.61 4.99 -18.33
CA VAL A 15 -24.67 3.54 -18.65
C VAL A 15 -24.66 2.62 -17.43
N SER A 16 -24.45 3.18 -16.24
CA SER A 16 -24.26 2.41 -15.00
C SER A 16 -25.41 1.46 -14.68
N SER A 17 -26.66 1.91 -14.88
CA SER A 17 -27.86 1.09 -14.63
C SER A 17 -27.88 -0.18 -15.48
N ASP A 18 -27.48 -0.07 -16.74
CA ASP A 18 -27.50 -1.17 -17.69
C ASP A 18 -26.39 -2.17 -17.39
N LEU A 19 -25.18 -1.68 -17.07
CA LEU A 19 -24.05 -2.53 -16.65
C LEU A 19 -24.38 -3.30 -15.36
N ILE A 20 -24.96 -2.64 -14.37
CA ILE A 20 -25.37 -3.24 -13.09
C ILE A 20 -26.49 -4.28 -13.31
N ALA A 21 -27.49 -3.95 -14.13
CA ALA A 21 -28.59 -4.86 -14.44
C ALA A 21 -28.09 -6.09 -15.20
N ASP A 22 -27.18 -5.91 -16.16
CA ASP A 22 -26.57 -7.01 -16.91
C ASP A 22 -25.72 -7.90 -16.01
N PHE A 23 -24.88 -7.32 -15.16
CA PHE A 23 -24.09 -8.08 -14.18
C PHE A 23 -24.99 -8.88 -13.23
N SER A 24 -26.07 -8.25 -12.72
CA SER A 24 -27.03 -8.88 -11.82
C SER A 24 -27.74 -10.08 -12.46
N ARG A 25 -28.09 -9.99 -13.75
CA ARG A 25 -28.70 -11.09 -14.50
C ARG A 25 -27.69 -12.19 -14.86
N SER A 26 -26.48 -11.79 -15.23
CA SER A 26 -25.44 -12.71 -15.71
C SER A 26 -24.82 -13.54 -14.57
N LEU A 27 -24.62 -12.96 -13.38
CA LEU A 27 -23.91 -13.61 -12.28
C LEU A 27 -24.54 -14.96 -11.84
N PRO A 28 -25.85 -15.08 -11.56
CA PRO A 28 -26.44 -16.37 -11.18
C PRO A 28 -26.30 -17.45 -12.27
N LEU A 29 -26.47 -17.06 -13.54
CA LEU A 29 -26.35 -17.95 -14.71
C LEU A 29 -24.91 -18.41 -14.96
N PHE A 30 -23.96 -17.54 -14.64
CA PHE A 30 -22.53 -17.83 -14.67
C PHE A 30 -22.14 -18.86 -13.61
N LEU A 31 -22.67 -18.75 -12.38
CA LEU A 31 -22.32 -19.63 -11.27
C LEU A 31 -23.03 -21.00 -11.34
N ARG A 32 -24.26 -21.05 -11.85
CA ARG A 32 -25.13 -22.25 -11.80
C ARG A 32 -25.35 -22.86 -13.17
N LYS A 33 -25.61 -24.18 -13.20
CA LYS A 33 -26.08 -24.88 -14.40
C LYS A 33 -27.53 -24.47 -14.74
N PRO A 34 -28.04 -24.81 -15.93
CA PRO A 34 -29.42 -24.49 -16.32
C PRO A 34 -30.50 -25.03 -15.38
N ASP A 35 -30.17 -26.02 -14.54
CA ASP A 35 -31.05 -26.55 -13.50
C ASP A 35 -31.30 -25.58 -12.32
N GLY A 36 -30.59 -24.46 -12.27
CA GLY A 36 -30.68 -23.44 -11.22
C GLY A 36 -30.19 -23.89 -9.83
N LYS A 37 -29.81 -25.16 -9.66
CA LYS A 37 -29.50 -25.75 -8.36
C LYS A 37 -28.04 -26.14 -8.23
N THR A 38 -27.42 -26.65 -9.29
CA THR A 38 -26.05 -27.14 -9.23
C THR A 38 -25.06 -26.08 -9.69
N PHE A 39 -23.95 -25.95 -8.97
CA PHE A 39 -22.88 -25.05 -9.37
C PHE A 39 -22.07 -25.64 -10.54
N ARG A 40 -21.60 -24.77 -11.42
CA ARG A 40 -20.66 -25.17 -12.48
C ARG A 40 -19.31 -25.54 -11.85
N THR A 41 -18.56 -26.44 -12.48
CA THR A 41 -17.19 -26.77 -12.06
C THR A 41 -16.17 -25.96 -12.85
N ARG A 42 -16.48 -25.67 -14.12
CA ARG A 42 -15.68 -24.85 -15.04
C ARG A 42 -16.57 -23.86 -15.77
N VAL A 43 -15.99 -22.72 -16.13
CA VAL A 43 -16.64 -21.60 -16.82
C VAL A 43 -15.76 -21.11 -17.97
N ARG A 44 -16.33 -20.37 -18.92
CA ARG A 44 -15.58 -19.82 -20.06
C ARG A 44 -14.74 -18.63 -19.62
N VAL A 45 -13.47 -18.63 -20.01
CA VAL A 45 -12.54 -17.51 -19.72
C VAL A 45 -13.09 -16.19 -20.28
N SER A 46 -13.69 -16.22 -21.47
CA SER A 46 -14.30 -15.04 -22.09
C SER A 46 -15.47 -14.48 -21.29
N GLU A 47 -16.25 -15.33 -20.61
CA GLU A 47 -17.37 -14.90 -19.79
C GLU A 47 -16.87 -14.29 -18.48
N THR A 48 -15.83 -14.87 -17.86
CA THR A 48 -15.15 -14.24 -16.72
C THR A 48 -14.63 -12.86 -17.10
N ALA A 49 -13.93 -12.75 -18.25
CA ALA A 49 -13.39 -11.49 -18.75
C ALA A 49 -14.47 -10.45 -19.03
N ARG A 50 -15.63 -10.86 -19.58
CA ARG A 50 -16.79 -9.99 -19.75
C ARG A 50 -17.28 -9.44 -18.41
N LEU A 51 -17.50 -10.32 -17.43
CA LEU A 51 -17.99 -9.91 -16.10
C LEU A 51 -16.99 -8.98 -15.39
N THR A 52 -15.69 -9.27 -15.46
CA THR A 52 -14.66 -8.45 -14.79
C THR A 52 -14.38 -7.16 -15.54
N SER A 53 -14.07 -7.23 -16.82
CA SER A 53 -13.48 -6.11 -17.56
C SER A 53 -14.49 -5.29 -18.35
N SER A 54 -15.59 -5.89 -18.81
CA SER A 54 -16.63 -5.14 -19.53
C SER A 54 -17.69 -4.58 -18.59
N LEU A 55 -18.07 -5.33 -17.54
CA LEU A 55 -19.16 -4.92 -16.64
C LEU A 55 -18.69 -4.26 -15.34
N LEU A 56 -17.58 -4.68 -14.74
CA LEU A 56 -17.12 -4.17 -13.44
C LEU A 56 -16.00 -3.11 -13.54
N ASP A 57 -14.95 -3.33 -14.35
CA ASP A 57 -13.81 -2.41 -14.45
C ASP A 57 -14.19 -0.93 -14.73
N PRO A 58 -15.27 -0.59 -15.48
CA PRO A 58 -15.70 0.81 -15.64
C PRO A 58 -16.00 1.54 -14.33
N PHE A 59 -16.38 0.82 -13.27
CA PHE A 59 -16.72 1.42 -11.97
C PHE A 59 -15.51 1.84 -11.13
N GLN A 60 -14.28 1.77 -11.66
CA GLN A 60 -13.09 2.27 -10.94
C GLN A 60 -13.16 3.78 -10.63
N GLU A 61 -13.78 4.57 -11.51
CA GLU A 61 -13.92 6.03 -11.32
C GLU A 61 -15.00 6.36 -10.29
N LEU A 62 -16.15 5.66 -10.34
CA LEU A 62 -17.28 5.86 -9.42
C LEU A 62 -17.64 4.56 -8.67
N PRO A 63 -16.76 4.06 -7.77
CA PRO A 63 -16.95 2.77 -7.10
C PRO A 63 -18.15 2.73 -6.16
N GLN A 64 -18.64 3.90 -5.70
CA GLN A 64 -19.77 3.99 -4.77
C GLN A 64 -21.09 3.52 -5.41
N LEU A 65 -21.20 3.54 -6.74
CA LEU A 65 -22.39 3.05 -7.45
C LEU A 65 -22.64 1.55 -7.23
N LEU A 66 -21.60 0.79 -6.87
CA LEU A 66 -21.73 -0.65 -6.60
C LEU A 66 -22.20 -0.95 -5.17
N ASP A 67 -22.06 -0.01 -4.24
CA ASP A 67 -22.30 -0.23 -2.80
C ASP A 67 -23.69 -0.83 -2.46
N PRO A 68 -24.80 -0.40 -3.10
CA PRO A 68 -26.12 -1.00 -2.86
C PRO A 68 -26.24 -2.47 -3.29
N HIS A 69 -25.38 -2.93 -4.21
CA HIS A 69 -25.47 -4.25 -4.83
C HIS A 69 -24.48 -5.27 -4.23
N LEU A 70 -23.41 -4.80 -3.59
CA LEU A 70 -22.42 -5.64 -2.91
C LEU A 70 -23.04 -6.66 -1.93
N PRO A 71 -24.04 -6.32 -1.09
CA PRO A 71 -24.68 -7.27 -0.18
C PRO A 71 -25.37 -8.45 -0.87
N THR A 72 -25.69 -8.32 -2.16
CA THR A 72 -26.33 -9.39 -2.95
C THR A 72 -25.28 -10.25 -3.66
N TRP A 73 -24.32 -9.62 -4.34
CA TRP A 73 -23.39 -10.33 -5.21
C TRP A 73 -22.26 -11.04 -4.45
N LEU A 74 -21.66 -10.39 -3.45
CA LEU A 74 -20.49 -10.92 -2.77
C LEU A 74 -20.80 -12.15 -1.91
N PRO A 75 -21.89 -12.19 -1.11
CA PRO A 75 -22.24 -13.40 -0.38
C PRO A 75 -22.56 -14.59 -1.30
N LEU A 76 -23.14 -14.34 -2.48
CA LEU A 76 -23.38 -15.37 -3.49
C LEU A 76 -22.05 -15.94 -4.02
N LEU A 77 -21.08 -15.08 -4.35
CA LEU A 77 -19.74 -15.49 -4.76
C LEU A 77 -19.02 -16.27 -3.65
N ALA A 78 -19.03 -15.75 -2.43
CA ALA A 78 -18.37 -16.35 -1.26
C ALA A 78 -18.94 -17.74 -0.93
N SER A 79 -20.27 -17.87 -0.85
CA SER A 79 -20.94 -19.15 -0.57
C SER A 79 -20.68 -20.18 -1.67
N THR A 80 -20.66 -19.75 -2.94
CA THR A 80 -20.33 -20.62 -4.07
C THR A 80 -18.88 -21.10 -4.01
N TYR A 81 -17.95 -20.21 -3.66
CA TYR A 81 -16.54 -20.56 -3.51
C TYR A 81 -16.33 -21.63 -2.43
N LEU A 82 -16.92 -21.43 -1.24
CA LEU A 82 -16.84 -22.38 -0.14
C LEU A 82 -17.50 -23.73 -0.50
N ALA A 83 -18.64 -23.71 -1.20
CA ALA A 83 -19.30 -24.94 -1.66
C ALA A 83 -18.39 -25.75 -2.61
N GLN A 84 -17.71 -25.08 -3.54
CA GLN A 84 -16.75 -25.72 -4.45
C GLN A 84 -15.55 -26.30 -3.71
N LEU A 85 -15.01 -25.54 -2.75
CA LEU A 85 -13.87 -25.98 -1.95
C LEU A 85 -14.21 -27.23 -1.13
N ASN A 86 -15.35 -27.23 -0.45
CA ASN A 86 -15.83 -28.37 0.34
C ASN A 86 -16.14 -29.61 -0.52
N ALA A 87 -16.64 -29.41 -1.74
CA ALA A 87 -16.86 -30.50 -2.69
C ALA A 87 -15.55 -31.13 -3.16
N ARG A 88 -14.52 -30.32 -3.43
CA ARG A 88 -13.17 -30.80 -3.80
C ARG A 88 -12.51 -31.57 -2.66
N THR A 89 -12.61 -31.07 -1.43
CA THR A 89 -12.07 -31.76 -0.25
C THR A 89 -12.73 -33.13 -0.07
N ARG A 90 -14.06 -33.21 -0.17
CA ARG A 90 -14.81 -34.49 -0.13
C ARG A 90 -14.49 -35.44 -1.29
N ALA A 91 -14.23 -34.92 -2.48
CA ALA A 91 -13.83 -35.74 -3.62
C ALA A 91 -12.43 -36.33 -3.43
N ARG A 92 -11.48 -35.55 -2.91
CA ARG A 92 -10.11 -36.01 -2.62
C ARG A 92 -10.07 -37.07 -1.53
N THR A 93 -10.88 -36.95 -0.47
CA THR A 93 -10.94 -37.99 0.57
C THR A 93 -11.54 -39.31 0.08
N ARG A 94 -12.36 -39.27 -0.98
CA ARG A 94 -12.93 -40.47 -1.62
C ARG A 94 -12.07 -41.05 -2.73
N ALA A 95 -11.24 -40.23 -3.38
CA ALA A 95 -10.38 -40.65 -4.48
C ALA A 95 -8.97 -40.96 -3.98
N SER A 96 -8.78 -42.16 -3.41
CA SER A 96 -7.46 -42.73 -3.09
C SER A 96 -6.80 -43.46 -4.28
N ALA A 97 -7.38 -43.39 -5.48
CA ALA A 97 -6.82 -44.02 -6.68
C ALA A 97 -6.15 -43.00 -7.61
N PRO A 98 -4.97 -43.29 -8.18
CA PRO A 98 -4.29 -42.41 -9.12
C PRO A 98 -5.08 -42.34 -10.42
N SER A 99 -5.54 -41.13 -10.78
CA SER A 99 -6.12 -40.90 -12.11
C SER A 99 -5.02 -40.50 -13.08
N THR A 100 -4.88 -41.28 -14.15
CA THR A 100 -3.99 -41.03 -15.29
C THR A 100 -4.43 -39.75 -16.01
N SER A 101 -3.52 -38.80 -16.16
CA SER A 101 -3.75 -37.53 -16.86
C SER A 101 -3.90 -37.77 -18.36
N ALA A 102 -5.13 -37.69 -18.87
CA ALA A 102 -5.40 -37.66 -20.30
C ALA A 102 -4.87 -36.35 -20.93
N PRO A 103 -4.36 -36.37 -22.18
CA PRO A 103 -3.77 -35.20 -22.82
C PRO A 103 -4.82 -34.11 -23.07
N SER A 104 -4.42 -32.84 -22.87
CA SER A 104 -5.30 -31.69 -22.92
C SER A 104 -5.81 -31.41 -24.35
N SER A 105 -7.13 -31.49 -24.54
CA SER A 105 -7.80 -30.97 -25.74
C SER A 105 -7.73 -29.44 -25.80
N THR A 106 -7.67 -28.85 -26.99
CA THR A 106 -7.74 -27.40 -27.26
C THR A 106 -8.96 -26.73 -26.60
N ARG A 107 -10.08 -27.46 -26.43
CA ARG A 107 -11.27 -26.99 -25.71
C ARG A 107 -11.01 -26.73 -24.21
N SER A 108 -9.97 -27.35 -23.63
CA SER A 108 -9.54 -27.15 -22.24
C SER A 108 -8.89 -25.79 -22.00
N GLN A 109 -8.42 -25.09 -23.03
CA GLN A 109 -7.80 -23.77 -22.90
C GLN A 109 -8.82 -22.63 -22.78
N LEU A 110 -10.05 -22.83 -23.26
CA LEU A 110 -11.13 -21.83 -23.20
C LEU A 110 -11.94 -21.87 -21.89
N LEU A 111 -11.70 -22.88 -21.05
CA LEU A 111 -12.40 -23.10 -19.80
C LEU A 111 -11.45 -22.98 -18.62
N GLU A 112 -11.88 -22.29 -17.57
CA GLU A 112 -11.14 -22.20 -16.31
C GLU A 112 -11.98 -22.75 -15.14
N PRO A 113 -11.35 -23.18 -14.03
CA PRO A 113 -12.07 -23.61 -12.83
C PRO A 113 -12.95 -22.49 -12.29
N LEU A 114 -14.17 -22.82 -11.83
CA LEU A 114 -15.08 -21.81 -11.28
C LEU A 114 -14.48 -21.07 -10.06
N GLY A 115 -13.69 -21.77 -9.23
CA GLY A 115 -12.99 -21.15 -8.09
C GLY A 115 -12.05 -20.01 -8.51
N LEU A 116 -11.28 -20.21 -9.59
CA LEU A 116 -10.41 -19.18 -10.17
C LEU A 116 -11.23 -17.99 -10.67
N ALA A 117 -12.32 -18.25 -11.39
CA ALA A 117 -13.19 -17.19 -11.89
C ALA A 117 -13.81 -16.36 -10.75
N ILE A 118 -14.24 -17.00 -9.66
CA ILE A 118 -14.75 -16.31 -8.47
C ILE A 118 -13.63 -15.50 -7.80
N ALA A 119 -12.41 -16.04 -7.71
CA ALA A 119 -11.28 -15.30 -7.17
C ALA A 119 -10.95 -14.04 -7.98
N LYS A 120 -10.98 -14.14 -9.32
CA LYS A 120 -10.86 -12.99 -10.22
C LYS A 120 -11.97 -11.96 -10.00
N LEU A 121 -13.22 -12.38 -9.93
CA LEU A 121 -14.36 -11.49 -9.66
C LEU A 121 -14.23 -10.76 -8.31
N ILE A 122 -13.93 -11.50 -7.23
CA ILE A 122 -13.74 -10.89 -5.91
C ILE A 122 -12.53 -9.96 -5.92
N TYR A 123 -11.43 -10.33 -6.58
CA TYR A 123 -10.29 -9.44 -6.74
C TYR A 123 -10.67 -8.15 -7.49
N THR A 124 -11.44 -8.22 -8.58
CA THR A 124 -11.93 -7.03 -9.30
C THR A 124 -12.73 -6.12 -8.37
N PHE A 125 -13.61 -6.67 -7.53
CA PHE A 125 -14.28 -5.88 -6.50
C PHE A 125 -13.30 -5.25 -5.50
N THR A 126 -12.25 -5.96 -5.07
CA THR A 126 -11.22 -5.39 -4.18
C THR A 126 -10.42 -4.27 -4.85
N LYS A 127 -10.18 -4.37 -6.17
CA LYS A 127 -9.51 -3.36 -6.98
C LYS A 127 -10.36 -2.09 -7.10
N ILE A 128 -11.67 -2.24 -7.34
CA ILE A 128 -12.61 -1.12 -7.51
C ILE A 128 -12.91 -0.43 -6.17
N ARG A 129 -13.40 -1.17 -5.18
CA ARG A 129 -13.95 -0.59 -3.95
C ARG A 129 -12.99 -0.60 -2.75
N GLY A 130 -11.98 -1.48 -2.78
CA GLY A 130 -10.99 -1.67 -1.73
C GLY A 130 -11.25 -2.91 -0.85
N GLU A 131 -10.17 -3.64 -0.52
CA GLU A 131 -10.22 -4.90 0.23
C GLU A 131 -10.98 -4.79 1.57
N LYS A 132 -10.83 -3.69 2.30
CA LYS A 132 -11.44 -3.50 3.63
C LYS A 132 -12.97 -3.47 3.61
N VAL A 133 -13.56 -3.13 2.47
CA VAL A 133 -15.02 -3.13 2.27
C VAL A 133 -15.46 -4.51 1.84
N ILE A 134 -14.82 -5.07 0.79
CA ILE A 134 -15.20 -6.34 0.19
C ILE A 134 -15.12 -7.51 1.18
N VAL A 135 -14.09 -7.53 2.01
CA VAL A 135 -13.87 -8.60 3.00
C VAL A 135 -15.02 -8.74 3.99
N ARG A 136 -15.76 -7.66 4.29
CA ARG A 136 -16.91 -7.67 5.21
C ARG A 136 -18.10 -8.48 4.70
N PHE A 137 -18.13 -8.79 3.40
CA PHE A 137 -19.18 -9.59 2.78
C PHE A 137 -18.78 -11.07 2.63
N LEU A 138 -17.55 -11.42 3.00
CA LEU A 138 -17.11 -12.81 3.05
C LEU A 138 -17.66 -13.47 4.32
N ASN A 139 -17.86 -14.79 4.29
CA ASN A 139 -18.37 -15.52 5.45
C ASN A 139 -17.36 -15.45 6.61
N VAL A 140 -17.84 -15.12 7.81
CA VAL A 140 -17.03 -14.89 9.02
C VAL A 140 -17.00 -16.08 10.00
N GLU A 141 -17.70 -17.17 9.70
CA GLU A 141 -17.77 -18.33 10.59
C GLU A 141 -16.41 -19.04 10.68
N SER A 142 -15.92 -19.26 11.90
CA SER A 142 -14.62 -19.88 12.18
C SER A 142 -14.46 -21.28 11.58
N ARG A 143 -15.57 -22.00 11.33
CA ARG A 143 -15.58 -23.32 10.66
C ARG A 143 -14.92 -23.31 9.27
N HIS A 144 -14.80 -22.15 8.62
CA HIS A 144 -14.18 -22.02 7.30
C HIS A 144 -12.65 -21.85 7.33
N ILE A 145 -12.05 -21.63 8.51
CA ILE A 145 -10.58 -21.49 8.64
C ILE A 145 -9.89 -22.76 8.15
N GLU A 146 -10.30 -23.91 8.67
CA GLU A 146 -9.66 -25.19 8.40
C GLU A 146 -9.79 -25.63 6.92
N PRO A 147 -10.97 -25.55 6.27
CA PRO A 147 -11.08 -25.80 4.83
C PRO A 147 -10.21 -24.87 3.97
N LEU A 148 -10.20 -23.57 4.26
CA LEU A 148 -9.45 -22.59 3.48
C LEU A 148 -7.93 -22.80 3.61
N LEU A 149 -7.45 -23.04 4.84
CA LEU A 149 -6.05 -23.32 5.12
C LEU A 149 -5.60 -24.63 4.46
N SER A 150 -6.37 -25.71 4.63
CA SER A 150 -6.09 -27.01 4.00
C SER A 150 -6.08 -26.94 2.47
N ALA A 151 -6.93 -26.10 1.88
CA ALA A 151 -6.95 -25.88 0.44
C ALA A 151 -5.69 -25.16 -0.05
N LEU A 152 -5.24 -24.13 0.68
CA LEU A 152 -4.00 -23.41 0.36
C LEU A 152 -2.77 -24.32 0.45
N GLU A 153 -2.64 -25.11 1.52
CA GLU A 153 -1.56 -26.09 1.68
C GLU A 153 -1.57 -27.16 0.57
N SER A 154 -2.77 -27.60 0.19
CA SER A 154 -2.92 -28.60 -0.87
C SER A 154 -2.52 -28.06 -2.24
N ALA A 155 -2.75 -26.78 -2.50
CA ALA A 155 -2.29 -26.10 -3.69
C ALA A 155 -0.76 -25.98 -3.73
N GLU A 156 -0.15 -25.70 -2.58
CA GLU A 156 1.31 -25.62 -2.46
C GLU A 156 1.99 -26.98 -2.68
N ARG A 157 1.44 -28.06 -2.11
CA ARG A 157 1.93 -29.42 -2.36
C ARG A 157 1.80 -29.82 -3.84
N ALA A 158 0.72 -29.39 -4.51
CA ALA A 158 0.53 -29.66 -5.94
C ALA A 158 1.48 -28.84 -6.83
N GLY A 159 1.91 -27.65 -6.39
CA GLY A 159 2.87 -26.81 -7.11
C GLY A 159 4.33 -27.25 -6.95
N ALA A 160 4.67 -28.01 -5.91
CA ALA A 160 6.04 -28.46 -5.61
C ALA A 160 6.48 -29.71 -6.38
N THR A 161 5.62 -30.29 -7.23
CA THR A 161 5.95 -31.53 -7.97
C THR A 161 6.95 -31.23 -9.11
N PRO A 162 8.15 -31.84 -9.14
CA PRO A 162 9.31 -31.40 -9.96
C PRO A 162 9.24 -31.75 -11.45
N GLY A 163 8.08 -31.64 -12.09
CA GLY A 163 7.86 -31.91 -13.52
C GLY A 163 7.24 -30.76 -14.33
N SER A 164 6.84 -29.66 -13.69
CA SER A 164 6.34 -28.46 -14.38
C SER A 164 7.53 -27.53 -14.66
N THR A 165 8.12 -27.66 -15.85
CA THR A 165 9.17 -26.78 -16.37
C THR A 165 8.88 -25.31 -16.09
N ALA A 166 9.87 -24.62 -15.53
CA ALA A 166 9.90 -23.16 -15.42
C ALA A 166 9.83 -22.54 -16.83
N GLY A 167 8.63 -22.16 -17.25
CA GLY A 167 8.43 -21.25 -18.37
C GLY A 167 8.90 -19.84 -17.98
N SER A 168 9.30 -19.06 -18.98
CA SER A 168 9.76 -17.68 -18.84
C SER A 168 8.88 -16.84 -17.90
N PRO A 169 9.45 -15.89 -17.14
CA PRO A 169 8.73 -15.06 -16.16
C PRO A 169 7.64 -14.14 -16.76
N ASN A 170 7.42 -14.17 -18.08
CA ASN A 170 6.46 -13.34 -18.80
C ASN A 170 5.26 -14.11 -19.40
N GLU A 171 5.19 -15.43 -19.24
CA GLU A 171 4.02 -16.20 -19.66
C GLU A 171 3.14 -16.52 -18.45
N SER A 172 1.86 -16.14 -18.54
CA SER A 172 0.85 -16.61 -17.60
C SER A 172 0.88 -18.13 -17.63
N PRO A 173 0.96 -18.83 -16.47
CA PRO A 173 0.94 -20.28 -16.48
C PRO A 173 -0.31 -20.75 -17.22
N PRO A 174 -0.22 -21.81 -18.05
CA PRO A 174 -1.39 -22.32 -18.76
C PRO A 174 -2.50 -22.58 -17.74
N ALA A 175 -3.72 -22.14 -18.04
CA ALA A 175 -4.91 -22.17 -17.15
C ALA A 175 -5.33 -23.58 -16.64
N ASN A 176 -4.52 -24.60 -16.92
CA ASN A 176 -4.71 -26.01 -16.62
C ASN A 176 -3.60 -26.61 -15.75
N SER A 177 -2.64 -25.84 -15.24
CA SER A 177 -1.77 -26.36 -14.18
C SER A 177 -2.61 -26.54 -12.92
N ALA A 178 -2.35 -27.61 -12.15
CA ALA A 178 -2.96 -27.81 -10.83
C ALA A 178 -2.51 -26.75 -9.80
N GLN A 179 -1.78 -25.73 -10.25
CA GLN A 179 -1.20 -24.67 -9.45
C GLN A 179 -2.21 -23.53 -9.33
N TRP A 180 -2.45 -23.09 -8.09
CA TRP A 180 -3.27 -21.91 -7.85
C TRP A 180 -2.66 -20.65 -8.46
N SER A 181 -3.54 -19.84 -9.01
CA SER A 181 -3.25 -18.47 -9.42
C SER A 181 -2.93 -17.56 -8.22
N TRP A 182 -2.37 -16.38 -8.48
CA TRP A 182 -2.15 -15.38 -7.45
C TRP A 182 -3.49 -14.82 -6.92
N GLU A 183 -4.55 -14.78 -7.73
CA GLU A 183 -5.89 -14.34 -7.31
C GLU A 183 -6.49 -15.28 -6.26
N GLU A 184 -6.37 -16.59 -6.46
CA GLU A 184 -6.83 -17.59 -5.50
C GLU A 184 -6.04 -17.50 -4.19
N ARG A 185 -4.71 -17.36 -4.28
CA ARG A 185 -3.85 -17.17 -3.10
C ARG A 185 -4.20 -15.89 -2.35
N TYR A 186 -4.34 -14.77 -3.07
CA TYR A 186 -4.72 -13.48 -2.50
C TYR A 186 -6.06 -13.56 -1.77
N LEU A 187 -7.09 -14.11 -2.44
CA LEU A 187 -8.42 -14.27 -1.85
C LEU A 187 -8.36 -15.09 -0.56
N VAL A 188 -7.72 -16.25 -0.58
CA VAL A 188 -7.69 -17.14 0.59
C VAL A 188 -6.87 -16.53 1.73
N LEU A 189 -5.71 -15.94 1.47
CA LEU A 189 -4.90 -15.26 2.50
C LEU A 189 -5.67 -14.10 3.13
N LEU A 190 -6.35 -13.30 2.31
CA LEU A 190 -7.17 -12.18 2.76
C LEU A 190 -8.37 -12.66 3.59
N TRP A 191 -9.04 -13.73 3.16
CA TRP A 191 -10.19 -14.31 3.87
C TRP A 191 -9.77 -14.92 5.21
N LEU A 192 -8.66 -15.67 5.25
CA LEU A 192 -8.06 -16.15 6.50
C LEU A 192 -7.77 -14.98 7.45
N SER A 193 -7.19 -13.87 6.94
CA SER A 193 -6.94 -12.69 7.76
C SER A 193 -8.23 -12.10 8.36
N HIS A 194 -9.37 -12.27 7.69
CA HIS A 194 -10.65 -11.82 8.23
C HIS A 194 -11.20 -12.76 9.30
N LEU A 195 -11.13 -14.06 9.06
CA LEU A 195 -11.62 -15.09 9.99
C LEU A 195 -10.87 -15.08 11.32
N LEU A 196 -9.60 -14.65 11.33
CA LEU A 196 -8.82 -14.47 12.55
C LEU A 196 -9.24 -13.27 13.42
N LEU A 197 -10.31 -12.56 13.05
CA LEU A 197 -11.03 -11.66 13.98
C LEU A 197 -11.92 -12.40 14.98
N ALA A 198 -12.04 -13.73 14.87
CA ALA A 198 -12.86 -14.52 15.78
C ALA A 198 -12.52 -14.19 17.24
N PRO A 199 -13.54 -14.05 18.13
CA PRO A 199 -13.35 -13.59 19.50
C PRO A 199 -12.76 -14.66 20.43
N PHE A 200 -12.55 -15.87 19.94
CA PHE A 200 -12.07 -17.01 20.71
C PHE A 200 -10.59 -17.29 20.42
N ASP A 201 -9.90 -17.86 21.40
CA ASP A 201 -8.50 -18.26 21.25
C ASP A 201 -8.34 -19.31 20.15
N LEU A 202 -7.26 -19.23 19.36
CA LEU A 202 -7.06 -20.16 18.24
C LEU A 202 -6.89 -21.61 18.70
N SER A 203 -6.44 -21.82 19.94
CA SER A 203 -6.41 -23.15 20.57
C SER A 203 -7.79 -23.81 20.62
N SER A 204 -8.87 -23.03 20.81
CA SER A 204 -10.25 -23.53 20.88
C SER A 204 -10.85 -23.85 19.51
N ILE A 205 -10.33 -23.24 18.45
CA ILE A 205 -10.81 -23.41 17.06
C ILE A 205 -9.98 -24.47 16.33
N SER A 206 -8.71 -24.63 16.72
CA SER A 206 -7.79 -25.60 16.13
C SER A 206 -8.35 -27.00 16.27
N SER A 207 -8.80 -27.59 15.16
CA SER A 207 -9.21 -28.99 15.09
C SER A 207 -8.03 -29.94 15.36
N ALA A 208 -6.80 -29.43 15.20
CA ALA A 208 -5.59 -30.03 15.75
C ALA A 208 -5.39 -29.48 17.18
N SER A 209 -6.18 -29.96 18.13
CA SER A 209 -5.82 -29.89 19.54
C SER A 209 -4.71 -30.91 19.76
N ALA A 210 -3.48 -30.44 20.01
CA ALA A 210 -2.34 -31.27 20.37
C ALA A 210 -2.14 -32.49 19.45
N ASP A 211 -1.64 -32.28 18.23
CA ASP A 211 -0.85 -33.34 17.61
C ASP A 211 0.57 -33.18 18.20
N PRO A 212 0.97 -34.00 19.20
CA PRO A 212 2.30 -33.90 19.81
C PRO A 212 3.42 -34.13 18.79
N ASP A 213 3.09 -34.67 17.61
CA ASP A 213 3.99 -34.92 16.50
C ASP A 213 3.95 -33.85 15.40
N LEU A 214 3.31 -32.69 15.62
CA LEU A 214 3.30 -31.60 14.65
C LEU A 214 4.72 -31.03 14.47
N THR A 215 5.44 -31.53 13.47
CA THR A 215 6.81 -31.08 13.15
C THR A 215 6.79 -29.61 12.79
N LEU A 216 7.49 -28.78 13.58
CA LEU A 216 7.64 -27.35 13.29
C LEU A 216 8.36 -27.18 11.95
N PRO A 217 7.77 -26.44 10.98
CA PRO A 217 8.42 -26.19 9.71
C PRO A 217 9.73 -25.44 9.89
N GLU A 218 10.78 -25.86 9.18
CA GLU A 218 12.03 -25.11 9.15
C GLU A 218 11.82 -23.75 8.48
N MET A 219 12.14 -22.70 9.22
CA MET A 219 11.99 -21.32 8.77
C MET A 219 13.29 -20.56 9.06
N PRO A 220 14.08 -20.19 8.03
CA PRO A 220 15.37 -19.55 8.22
C PRO A 220 15.28 -18.29 9.09
N GLY A 221 16.04 -18.28 10.19
CA GLY A 221 16.12 -17.16 11.13
C GLY A 221 14.86 -16.93 11.97
N PHE A 222 13.85 -17.81 11.92
CA PHE A 222 12.64 -17.71 12.72
C PHE A 222 12.68 -18.71 13.87
N GLU A 223 12.69 -18.19 15.10
CA GLU A 223 12.62 -19.01 16.31
C GLU A 223 11.16 -19.20 16.71
N TRP A 224 10.71 -20.46 16.71
CA TRP A 224 9.34 -20.82 17.05
C TRP A 224 9.09 -20.67 18.56
N PRO A 225 8.04 -19.94 18.95
CA PRO A 225 7.52 -20.00 20.31
C PRO A 225 6.95 -21.37 20.68
N GLU A 226 6.93 -21.68 21.97
CA GLU A 226 6.38 -22.94 22.50
C GLU A 226 4.84 -22.93 22.56
N ASN A 227 4.23 -24.12 22.58
CA ASN A 227 2.79 -24.34 22.82
C ASN A 227 1.85 -23.61 21.84
N LEU A 228 2.26 -23.44 20.59
CA LEU A 228 1.43 -22.78 19.58
C LEU A 228 0.27 -23.66 19.09
N PRO A 229 -0.92 -23.10 18.84
CA PRO A 229 -2.01 -23.81 18.17
C PRO A 229 -1.60 -24.28 16.77
N GLY A 230 -2.07 -25.46 16.36
CA GLY A 230 -1.75 -26.04 15.04
C GLY A 230 -2.11 -25.13 13.86
N ILE A 231 -3.22 -24.38 13.96
CA ILE A 231 -3.58 -23.36 12.96
C ILE A 231 -2.46 -22.32 12.80
N THR A 232 -1.86 -21.84 13.90
CA THR A 232 -0.79 -20.84 13.85
C THR A 232 0.47 -21.41 13.21
N VAL A 233 0.88 -22.62 13.60
CA VAL A 233 2.04 -23.31 13.03
C VAL A 233 1.91 -23.52 11.52
N ARG A 234 0.68 -23.73 11.04
CA ARG A 234 0.38 -23.91 9.60
C ARG A 234 0.28 -22.59 8.84
N ILE A 235 -0.24 -21.53 9.46
CA ILE A 235 -0.41 -20.23 8.82
C ILE A 235 0.92 -19.50 8.62
N LEU A 236 1.80 -19.49 9.63
CA LEU A 236 3.02 -18.66 9.59
C LEU A 236 3.95 -18.97 8.39
N PRO A 237 4.25 -20.24 8.04
CA PRO A 237 5.12 -20.56 6.92
C PRO A 237 4.54 -20.10 5.57
N LEU A 238 3.23 -20.30 5.37
CA LEU A 238 2.54 -19.88 4.16
C LEU A 238 2.54 -18.35 4.02
N ALA A 239 2.20 -17.67 5.11
CA ALA A 239 2.10 -16.22 5.10
C ALA A 239 3.49 -15.56 4.94
N ILE A 240 4.55 -16.12 5.54
CA ILE A 240 5.94 -15.67 5.33
C ILE A 240 6.41 -15.94 3.90
N LYS A 241 6.12 -17.11 3.34
CA LYS A 241 6.43 -17.42 1.94
C LYS A 241 5.81 -16.41 0.97
N TYR A 242 4.52 -16.14 1.11
CA TYR A 242 3.82 -15.20 0.22
C TYR A 242 4.12 -13.74 0.53
N LEU A 243 4.61 -13.42 1.73
CA LEU A 243 5.09 -12.07 2.05
C LEU A 243 6.23 -11.64 1.11
N ALA A 244 7.06 -12.58 0.66
CA ALA A 244 8.16 -12.33 -0.28
C ALA A 244 7.75 -12.34 -1.77
N SER A 245 6.47 -12.55 -2.09
CA SER A 245 6.00 -12.69 -3.48
C SER A 245 5.87 -11.33 -4.20
N SER A 246 6.08 -11.29 -5.51
CA SER A 246 5.99 -10.05 -6.31
C SER A 246 4.55 -9.59 -6.61
N GLY A 247 3.56 -10.48 -6.50
CA GLY A 247 2.15 -10.18 -6.78
C GLY A 247 1.33 -9.67 -5.60
N LYS A 248 -0.01 -9.64 -5.78
CA LYS A 248 -0.98 -9.13 -4.80
C LYS A 248 -1.20 -10.06 -3.61
N GLU A 249 -0.86 -11.34 -3.74
CA GLU A 249 -0.83 -12.31 -2.64
C GLU A 249 0.03 -11.83 -1.46
N ARG A 250 1.07 -11.01 -1.69
CA ARG A 250 1.84 -10.35 -0.61
C ARG A 250 0.97 -9.45 0.26
N ASP A 251 0.04 -8.69 -0.32
CA ASP A 251 -0.84 -7.81 0.45
C ASP A 251 -1.78 -8.65 1.35
N GLY A 252 -2.27 -9.79 0.84
CA GLY A 252 -3.06 -10.77 1.61
C GLY A 252 -2.24 -11.44 2.71
N ALA A 253 -1.01 -11.89 2.41
CA ALA A 253 -0.10 -12.47 3.39
C ALA A 253 0.30 -11.48 4.49
N ARG A 254 0.59 -10.23 4.13
CA ARG A 254 0.82 -9.15 5.09
C ARG A 254 -0.39 -8.97 6.00
N ALA A 255 -1.60 -8.89 5.45
CA ALA A 255 -2.82 -8.74 6.25
C ALA A 255 -3.01 -9.90 7.23
N LEU A 256 -2.75 -11.13 6.78
CA LEU A 256 -2.80 -12.34 7.60
C LEU A 256 -1.75 -12.34 8.71
N LEU A 257 -0.48 -12.08 8.39
CA LEU A 257 0.62 -12.02 9.38
C LEU A 257 0.38 -10.93 10.43
N VAL A 258 -0.02 -9.74 10.01
CA VAL A 258 -0.35 -8.66 10.95
C VAL A 258 -1.52 -9.08 11.84
N ARG A 259 -2.54 -9.77 11.30
CA ARG A 259 -3.66 -10.26 12.11
C ARG A 259 -3.22 -11.25 13.17
N VAL A 260 -2.42 -12.24 12.79
CA VAL A 260 -1.91 -13.27 13.70
C VAL A 260 -1.04 -12.62 14.77
N ALA A 261 -0.10 -11.75 14.37
CA ALA A 261 0.85 -11.10 15.27
C ALA A 261 0.15 -10.16 16.28
N MET A 262 -0.92 -9.48 15.88
CA MET A 262 -1.64 -8.53 16.74
C MET A 262 -2.78 -9.17 17.55
N ARG A 263 -3.01 -10.49 17.44
CA ARG A 263 -4.03 -11.17 18.23
C ARG A 263 -3.53 -11.43 19.65
N ARG A 264 -4.36 -11.14 20.66
CA ARG A 264 -3.94 -11.08 22.07
C ARG A 264 -3.33 -12.37 22.62
N ASP A 265 -3.95 -13.50 22.36
CA ASP A 265 -3.42 -14.82 22.76
C ASP A 265 -2.15 -15.21 21.99
N MET A 266 -1.98 -14.78 20.73
CA MET A 266 -0.74 -14.98 19.97
C MET A 266 0.39 -14.06 20.46
N GLN A 267 0.07 -12.83 20.88
CA GLN A 267 1.02 -11.96 21.58
C GLN A 267 1.46 -12.59 22.90
N PHE A 268 0.52 -13.15 23.68
CA PHE A 268 0.83 -13.85 24.93
C PHE A 268 1.76 -15.05 24.70
N LEU A 269 1.55 -15.82 23.63
CA LEU A 269 2.44 -16.91 23.22
C LEU A 269 3.74 -16.44 22.53
N GLY A 270 4.03 -15.14 22.47
CA GLY A 270 5.30 -14.62 21.95
C GLY A 270 5.43 -14.55 20.42
N VAL A 271 4.35 -14.78 19.66
CA VAL A 271 4.37 -14.77 18.19
C VAL A 271 4.78 -13.41 17.62
N LEU A 272 4.28 -12.31 18.21
CA LEU A 272 4.66 -10.95 17.81
C LEU A 272 6.17 -10.75 17.97
N SER A 273 6.72 -11.11 19.14
CA SER A 273 8.14 -10.98 19.44
C SER A 273 9.01 -11.78 18.47
N ALA A 274 8.64 -13.02 18.18
CA ALA A 274 9.34 -13.88 17.22
C ALA A 274 9.34 -13.27 15.80
N LEU A 275 8.19 -12.78 15.32
CA LEU A 275 8.09 -12.18 13.99
C LEU A 275 8.86 -10.85 13.87
N VAL A 276 8.86 -10.02 14.93
CA VAL A 276 9.65 -8.79 14.95
C VAL A 276 11.15 -9.12 14.93
N ARG A 277 11.62 -10.04 15.78
CA ARG A 277 13.03 -10.46 15.80
C ARG A 277 13.47 -11.03 14.45
N TRP A 278 12.66 -11.89 13.84
CA TRP A 278 12.89 -12.41 12.49
C TRP A 278 12.97 -11.29 11.44
N SER A 279 12.08 -10.29 11.53
CA SER A 279 12.08 -9.14 10.62
C SER A 279 13.34 -8.29 10.77
N LEU A 280 13.83 -8.09 12.01
CA LEU A 280 15.07 -7.37 12.29
C LEU A 280 16.28 -8.15 11.74
N ALA A 281 16.38 -9.44 12.05
CA ALA A 281 17.44 -10.31 11.52
C ALA A 281 17.45 -10.36 9.98
N SER A 282 16.28 -10.23 9.36
CA SER A 282 16.15 -10.14 7.89
C SER A 282 16.66 -8.82 7.31
N LEU A 283 16.59 -7.72 8.06
CA LEU A 283 17.07 -6.39 7.62
C LEU A 283 18.55 -6.16 7.97
N THR A 284 19.04 -6.79 9.03
CA THR A 284 20.43 -6.73 9.47
C THR A 284 21.02 -8.14 9.53
N PRO A 285 21.17 -8.84 8.38
CA PRO A 285 21.62 -10.21 8.37
C PRO A 285 23.11 -10.32 8.68
N ASP A 286 23.50 -11.48 9.22
CA ASP A 286 24.90 -11.85 9.38
C ASP A 286 25.62 -11.95 8.02
N ARG A 287 26.95 -11.81 8.04
CA ARG A 287 27.79 -11.82 6.83
C ARG A 287 27.67 -13.09 5.98
N SER A 288 27.23 -14.19 6.56
CA SER A 288 27.07 -15.50 5.90
C SER A 288 25.71 -15.67 5.22
N ALA A 289 24.75 -14.77 5.45
CA ALA A 289 23.40 -14.92 4.91
C ALA A 289 23.36 -14.65 3.40
N PRO A 290 22.63 -15.48 2.61
CA PRO A 290 22.50 -15.24 1.19
C PRO A 290 21.66 -13.99 0.91
N PRO A 291 22.00 -13.20 -0.12
CA PRO A 291 21.24 -12.02 -0.48
C PRO A 291 19.83 -12.40 -0.92
N GLN A 292 18.85 -11.59 -0.50
CA GLN A 292 17.45 -11.81 -0.83
C GLN A 292 16.99 -10.85 -1.94
N PRO A 293 16.00 -11.22 -2.75
CA PRO A 293 15.46 -10.32 -3.78
C PRO A 293 14.73 -9.11 -3.17
N PRO A 294 14.59 -7.98 -3.87
CA PRO A 294 13.92 -6.78 -3.36
C PRO A 294 12.51 -7.02 -2.80
N TYR A 295 11.74 -7.95 -3.40
CA TYR A 295 10.38 -8.28 -2.94
C TYR A 295 10.33 -8.90 -1.54
N PHE A 296 11.38 -9.61 -1.14
CA PHE A 296 11.52 -10.12 0.23
C PHE A 296 11.55 -8.94 1.22
N TYR A 297 12.44 -7.97 1.01
CA TYR A 297 12.56 -6.79 1.88
C TYR A 297 11.32 -5.89 1.85
N ILE A 298 10.66 -5.73 0.69
CA ILE A 298 9.36 -5.04 0.60
C ILE A 298 8.33 -5.75 1.49
N GLY A 299 8.32 -7.08 1.47
CA GLY A 299 7.51 -7.92 2.33
C GLY A 299 7.73 -7.61 3.81
N ILE A 300 8.98 -7.73 4.29
CA ILE A 300 9.39 -7.46 5.67
C ILE A 300 8.98 -6.05 6.11
N LEU A 301 9.35 -5.02 5.35
CA LEU A 301 9.01 -3.63 5.66
C LEU A 301 7.49 -3.41 5.68
N SER A 302 6.73 -4.11 4.82
CA SER A 302 5.27 -4.01 4.78
C SER A 302 4.60 -4.64 6.00
N PHE A 303 5.15 -5.74 6.51
CA PHE A 303 4.73 -6.37 7.76
C PHE A 303 5.00 -5.45 8.95
N LEU A 304 6.23 -4.92 9.08
CA LEU A 304 6.61 -3.98 10.13
C LEU A 304 5.72 -2.73 10.12
N ALA A 305 5.52 -2.11 8.96
CA ALA A 305 4.60 -0.97 8.82
C ALA A 305 3.15 -1.32 9.17
N GLY A 306 2.75 -2.58 8.98
CA GLY A 306 1.42 -3.09 9.30
C GLY A 306 1.19 -3.26 10.81
N VAL A 307 2.14 -3.88 11.53
CA VAL A 307 2.04 -4.06 12.99
C VAL A 307 2.13 -2.72 13.72
N LEU A 308 3.08 -1.84 13.34
CA LEU A 308 3.22 -0.49 13.90
C LEU A 308 1.95 0.35 13.72
N ARG A 309 1.30 0.25 12.56
CA ARG A 309 0.03 0.94 12.31
C ARG A 309 -1.10 0.37 13.15
N SER A 310 -1.13 -0.95 13.35
CA SER A 310 -2.17 -1.62 14.11
C SER A 310 -2.08 -1.31 15.60
N SER A 311 -0.87 -0.98 16.10
CA SER A 311 -0.61 -0.61 17.49
C SER A 311 -0.71 0.90 17.76
N ILE A 312 -1.28 1.71 16.87
CA ILE A 312 -1.28 3.19 17.02
C ILE A 312 -1.90 3.68 18.33
N ASN A 313 -2.84 2.93 18.91
CA ASN A 313 -3.51 3.25 20.17
C ASN A 313 -3.16 2.28 21.31
N THR A 314 -2.12 1.44 21.15
CA THR A 314 -1.71 0.46 22.17
C THR A 314 -0.21 0.56 22.46
N SER A 315 0.24 0.04 23.60
CA SER A 315 1.65 -0.03 23.97
C SER A 315 2.37 -1.28 23.44
N ASP A 316 1.67 -2.15 22.71
CA ASP A 316 2.16 -3.48 22.27
C ASP A 316 3.50 -3.41 21.51
N MET A 317 3.75 -2.29 20.81
CA MET A 317 4.95 -2.11 20.00
C MET A 317 6.03 -1.22 20.65
N ASP A 318 5.80 -0.68 21.85
CA ASP A 318 6.68 0.33 22.48
C ASP A 318 8.11 -0.20 22.68
N ALA A 319 8.25 -1.46 23.11
CA ALA A 319 9.55 -2.10 23.31
C ALA A 319 10.34 -2.33 22.00
N TYR A 320 9.67 -2.30 20.86
CA TYR A 320 10.26 -2.59 19.56
C TYR A 320 10.54 -1.34 18.72
N LEU A 321 10.08 -0.15 19.13
CA LEU A 321 10.22 1.08 18.33
C LEU A 321 11.67 1.43 18.02
N SER A 322 12.54 1.45 19.03
CA SER A 322 13.96 1.79 18.86
C SER A 322 14.71 0.74 18.02
N PRO A 323 14.63 -0.58 18.31
CA PRO A 323 15.26 -1.60 17.47
C PRO A 323 14.81 -1.56 16.00
N ILE A 324 13.51 -1.37 15.74
CA ILE A 324 13.00 -1.28 14.37
C ILE A 324 13.51 -0.01 13.69
N PHE A 325 13.56 1.12 14.39
CA PHE A 325 14.09 2.36 13.84
C PHE A 325 15.56 2.20 13.44
N LEU A 326 16.40 1.69 14.35
CA LEU A 326 17.83 1.52 14.09
C LEU A 326 18.08 0.58 12.90
N ALA A 327 17.37 -0.55 12.82
CA ALA A 327 17.48 -1.45 11.67
C ALA A 327 17.04 -0.76 10.37
N ALA A 328 15.87 -0.10 10.37
CA ALA A 328 15.34 0.60 9.20
C ALA A 328 16.27 1.74 8.74
N HIS A 329 16.74 2.57 9.66
CA HIS A 329 17.61 3.71 9.38
C HIS A 329 19.00 3.26 8.91
N SER A 330 19.54 2.18 9.47
CA SER A 330 20.83 1.62 9.02
C SER A 330 20.80 1.19 7.55
N VAL A 331 19.67 0.67 7.08
CA VAL A 331 19.50 0.26 5.67
C VAL A 331 19.20 1.46 4.77
N ALA A 332 18.70 2.56 5.35
CA ALA A 332 18.37 3.80 4.65
C ALA A 332 19.59 4.69 4.40
N SER A 333 20.50 4.79 5.38
CA SER A 333 21.65 5.70 5.36
C SER A 333 22.72 5.29 4.35
N ALA A 334 23.28 6.27 3.63
CA ALA A 334 24.36 6.09 2.67
C ALA A 334 25.67 5.58 3.32
N GLU A 335 25.87 5.86 4.60
CA GLU A 335 27.09 5.46 5.34
C GLU A 335 27.18 3.95 5.59
N ALA A 336 26.05 3.24 5.57
CA ALA A 336 26.06 1.78 5.68
C ALA A 336 26.76 1.11 4.48
N ALA A 337 26.97 1.82 3.37
CA ALA A 337 27.79 1.36 2.25
C ALA A 337 29.30 1.40 2.52
N ALA A 338 29.77 2.21 3.46
CA ALA A 338 31.18 2.36 3.81
C ALA A 338 31.65 1.34 4.87
N ALA A 339 30.72 0.83 5.70
CA ALA A 339 31.01 -0.22 6.66
C ALA A 339 30.86 -1.61 6.01
N GLY A 340 31.94 -2.15 5.45
CA GLY A 340 32.01 -3.47 4.83
C GLY A 340 31.28 -4.58 5.63
N GLY A 341 30.11 -5.01 5.14
CA GLY A 341 29.28 -6.04 5.80
C GLY A 341 28.00 -6.40 5.03
N GLY A 342 27.25 -7.40 5.53
CA GLY A 342 26.00 -7.90 4.92
C GLY A 342 24.91 -6.84 4.75
N ASN A 343 24.96 -5.75 5.53
CA ASN A 343 24.03 -4.62 5.45
C ASN A 343 24.12 -3.88 4.09
N ILE A 344 25.29 -3.89 3.43
CA ILE A 344 25.48 -3.22 2.13
C ILE A 344 24.56 -3.81 1.06
N VAL A 345 24.43 -5.14 1.02
CA VAL A 345 23.64 -5.83 -0.01
C VAL A 345 22.15 -5.62 0.21
N VAL A 346 21.72 -5.60 1.48
CA VAL A 346 20.34 -5.25 1.86
C VAL A 346 20.03 -3.82 1.44
N ALA A 347 20.89 -2.85 1.80
CA ALA A 347 20.73 -1.45 1.45
C ALA A 347 20.71 -1.23 -0.07
N ALA A 348 21.57 -1.93 -0.84
CA ALA A 348 21.53 -1.87 -2.30
C ALA A 348 20.21 -2.41 -2.88
N SER A 349 19.72 -3.53 -2.34
CA SER A 349 18.46 -4.15 -2.79
C SER A 349 17.24 -3.28 -2.48
N ILE A 350 17.22 -2.59 -1.33
CA ILE A 350 16.16 -1.64 -0.98
C ILE A 350 16.29 -0.36 -1.81
N ARG A 351 17.50 0.19 -1.98
CA ARG A 351 17.71 1.43 -2.74
C ARG A 351 17.37 1.29 -4.22
N SER A 352 17.55 0.11 -4.82
CA SER A 352 17.17 -0.15 -6.21
C SER A 352 15.65 -0.20 -6.46
N SER A 353 14.82 -0.20 -5.41
CA SER A 353 13.36 -0.32 -5.53
C SER A 353 12.61 0.84 -4.89
N ALA A 354 11.95 1.66 -5.71
CA ALA A 354 11.08 2.76 -5.25
C ALA A 354 10.00 2.29 -4.27
N VAL A 355 9.48 1.07 -4.49
CA VAL A 355 8.45 0.48 -3.61
C VAL A 355 9.03 0.13 -2.23
N ALA A 356 10.28 -0.33 -2.18
CA ALA A 356 10.97 -0.62 -0.92
C ALA A 356 11.29 0.65 -0.15
N ARG A 357 11.87 1.67 -0.81
CA ARG A 357 12.14 2.99 -0.20
C ARG A 357 10.87 3.66 0.34
N LYS A 358 9.78 3.60 -0.44
CA LYS A 358 8.44 4.05 0.01
C LYS A 358 7.94 3.28 1.25
N MET A 359 8.23 1.98 1.35
CA MET A 359 7.83 1.20 2.53
C MET A 359 8.67 1.55 3.75
N LEU A 360 9.96 1.85 3.57
CA LEU A 360 10.84 2.33 4.61
C LEU A 360 10.34 3.64 5.23
N ILE A 361 9.95 4.60 4.39
CA ILE A 361 9.27 5.83 4.83
C ILE A 361 8.02 5.51 5.66
N LYS A 362 7.22 4.51 5.27
CA LYS A 362 6.03 4.13 6.03
C LYS A 362 6.37 3.53 7.39
N VAL A 363 7.44 2.76 7.51
CA VAL A 363 7.95 2.23 8.79
C VAL A 363 8.39 3.40 9.67
N ILE A 364 9.33 4.22 9.20
CA ILE A 364 9.89 5.37 9.94
C ILE A 364 8.78 6.30 10.41
N ARG A 365 7.91 6.76 9.51
CA ARG A 365 6.74 7.60 9.86
C ARG A 365 5.87 6.97 10.95
N SER A 366 5.63 5.65 10.89
CA SER A 366 4.76 5.01 11.88
C SER A 366 5.45 4.93 13.24
N ILE A 367 6.77 4.72 13.28
CA ILE A 367 7.57 4.80 14.51
C ILE A 367 7.53 6.22 15.08
N THR A 368 7.82 7.24 14.27
CA THR A 368 7.81 8.65 14.70
C THR A 368 6.46 9.03 15.32
N VAL A 369 5.35 8.62 14.69
CA VAL A 369 4.00 8.87 15.20
C VAL A 369 3.73 8.15 16.53
N LEU A 370 4.28 6.95 16.74
CA LEU A 370 4.15 6.19 17.99
C LEU A 370 4.99 6.80 19.12
N LEU A 371 6.19 7.30 18.81
CA LEU A 371 7.06 8.02 19.75
C LEU A 371 6.41 9.33 20.22
N LEU A 372 5.81 10.09 19.29
CA LEU A 372 5.07 11.33 19.56
C LEU A 372 3.75 11.13 20.33
N ARG A 373 3.40 9.90 20.74
CA ARG A 373 2.26 9.68 21.65
C ARG A 373 2.58 10.05 23.09
N LYS A 374 3.86 10.01 23.47
CA LYS A 374 4.34 10.42 24.79
C LYS A 374 4.65 11.92 24.73
N THR A 375 4.07 12.70 25.62
CA THR A 375 4.27 14.16 25.67
C THR A 375 4.64 14.57 27.09
N PRO A 376 5.84 15.15 27.33
CA PRO A 376 6.93 15.30 26.37
C PRO A 376 7.59 13.94 26.01
N PRO A 377 8.20 13.81 24.82
CA PRO A 377 9.05 12.66 24.50
C PRO A 377 10.28 12.63 25.43
N ASP A 378 10.78 11.44 25.74
CA ASP A 378 12.07 11.29 26.41
C ASP A 378 13.23 11.66 25.45
N PRO A 379 14.44 12.00 25.96
CA PRO A 379 15.55 12.45 25.13
C PRO A 379 15.91 11.50 23.98
N HIS A 380 15.91 10.18 24.24
CA HIS A 380 16.18 9.17 23.22
C HIS A 380 15.09 9.18 22.14
N SER A 381 13.82 9.25 22.53
CA SER A 381 12.71 9.39 21.58
C SER A 381 12.83 10.66 20.72
N THR A 382 13.25 11.79 21.29
CA THR A 382 13.48 13.04 20.55
C THR A 382 14.54 12.89 19.48
N GLU A 383 15.69 12.27 19.79
CA GLU A 383 16.75 11.99 18.82
C GLU A 383 16.24 11.15 17.64
N LEU A 384 15.44 10.11 17.90
CA LEU A 384 14.84 9.30 16.85
C LEU A 384 13.82 10.08 16.01
N ILE A 385 13.07 11.01 16.61
CA ILE A 385 12.11 11.87 15.90
C ILE A 385 12.86 12.83 14.98
N GLU A 386 13.90 13.50 15.45
CA GLU A 386 14.72 14.42 14.65
C GLU A 386 15.40 13.68 13.49
N ALA A 387 16.03 12.53 13.75
CA ALA A 387 16.62 11.69 12.71
C ALA A 387 15.58 11.20 11.69
N SER A 388 14.34 10.91 12.14
CA SER A 388 13.23 10.59 11.24
C SER A 388 12.89 11.76 10.33
N ILE A 389 12.80 12.98 10.87
CA ILE A 389 12.48 14.20 10.11
C ILE A 389 13.57 14.47 9.08
N GLY A 390 14.85 14.41 9.48
CA GLY A 390 16.00 14.58 8.58
C GLY A 390 15.94 13.62 7.39
N TYR A 391 15.79 12.32 7.67
CA TYR A 391 15.65 11.31 6.61
C TYR A 391 14.45 11.57 5.68
N LEU A 392 13.31 12.00 6.22
CA LEU A 392 12.12 12.31 5.41
C LEU A 392 12.33 13.55 4.52
N LEU A 393 13.07 14.56 5.00
CA LEU A 393 13.43 15.74 4.21
C LEU A 393 14.38 15.38 3.06
N GLU A 394 15.36 14.51 3.29
CA GLU A 394 16.24 13.99 2.24
C GLU A 394 15.45 13.25 1.14
N CYS A 395 14.44 12.47 1.54
CA CYS A 395 13.57 11.74 0.61
C CYS A 395 12.72 12.64 -0.30
N LEU A 396 12.68 13.96 -0.07
CA LEU A 396 11.98 14.91 -0.95
C LEU A 396 12.70 15.14 -2.29
N ALA A 397 14.00 14.83 -2.36
CA ALA A 397 14.80 14.87 -3.58
C ALA A 397 14.91 13.49 -4.29
N ASP A 398 14.15 12.47 -3.85
CA ASP A 398 14.23 11.14 -4.44
C ASP A 398 13.79 11.12 -5.92
N ASN A 399 14.48 10.36 -6.77
CA ASN A 399 14.19 10.28 -8.20
C ASN A 399 12.73 9.84 -8.50
N ASP A 400 12.15 9.01 -7.63
CA ASP A 400 10.84 8.40 -7.83
C ASP A 400 9.72 9.18 -7.13
N THR A 401 8.77 9.69 -7.90
CA THR A 401 7.58 10.42 -7.38
C THR A 401 6.84 9.67 -6.26
N PRO A 402 6.63 8.33 -6.30
CA PRO A 402 5.99 7.60 -5.21
C PRO A 402 6.73 7.69 -3.87
N VAL A 403 8.05 7.90 -3.87
CA VAL A 403 8.88 8.06 -2.66
C VAL A 403 8.73 9.48 -2.13
N ARG A 404 8.91 10.50 -2.99
CA ARG A 404 8.68 11.92 -2.65
C ARG A 404 7.29 12.15 -2.06
N LEU A 405 6.25 11.65 -2.72
CA LEU A 405 4.86 11.75 -2.22
C LEU A 405 4.66 11.05 -0.87
N ALA A 406 5.33 9.92 -0.63
CA ALA A 406 5.26 9.22 0.65
C ALA A 406 5.94 10.03 1.77
N ALA A 407 7.09 10.64 1.47
CA ALA A 407 7.82 11.51 2.40
C ALA A 407 7.03 12.77 2.73
N SER A 408 6.50 13.49 1.73
CA SER A 408 5.63 14.66 1.93
C SER A 408 4.40 14.35 2.80
N LYS A 409 3.75 13.20 2.54
CA LYS A 409 2.63 12.73 3.39
C LYS A 409 3.09 12.36 4.79
N ALA A 410 4.29 11.81 4.95
CA ALA A 410 4.85 11.46 6.24
C ALA A 410 5.14 12.72 7.07
N LEU A 411 5.88 13.68 6.52
CA LEU A 411 6.18 14.96 7.15
C LEU A 411 4.91 15.66 7.59
N SER A 412 3.91 15.80 6.70
CA SER A 412 2.65 16.47 7.09
C SER A 412 1.94 15.83 8.30
N ILE A 413 2.03 14.49 8.46
CA ILE A 413 1.44 13.78 9.60
C ILE A 413 2.29 13.95 10.86
N VAL A 414 3.62 13.94 10.71
CA VAL A 414 4.56 14.14 11.81
C VAL A 414 4.45 15.55 12.32
N THR A 415 4.56 16.57 11.46
CA THR A 415 4.45 18.00 11.81
C THR A 415 3.15 18.33 12.55
N LEU A 416 2.02 17.72 12.18
CA LEU A 416 0.74 17.90 12.87
C LEU A 416 0.77 17.47 14.35
N LYS A 417 1.70 16.58 14.71
CA LYS A 417 1.84 15.98 16.04
C LYS A 417 3.05 16.52 16.82
N LEU A 418 3.87 17.37 16.21
CA LEU A 418 5.00 18.02 16.89
C LEU A 418 4.49 19.15 17.78
N ASP A 419 5.32 19.58 18.73
CA ASP A 419 5.12 20.87 19.38
C ASP A 419 5.25 22.02 18.35
N PRO A 420 4.67 23.21 18.63
CA PRO A 420 4.65 24.31 17.68
C PRO A 420 6.03 24.78 17.18
N ASP A 421 7.07 24.70 18.03
CA ASP A 421 8.40 25.20 17.69
C ASP A 421 9.09 24.24 16.72
N MET A 422 9.10 22.94 17.02
CA MET A 422 9.60 21.92 16.09
C MET A 422 8.76 21.86 14.80
N ALA A 423 7.44 22.03 14.89
CA ALA A 423 6.59 22.08 13.71
C ALA A 423 6.97 23.24 12.78
N SER A 424 7.25 24.41 13.35
CA SER A 424 7.71 25.60 12.61
C SER A 424 9.05 25.33 11.92
N GLN A 425 10.00 24.72 12.63
CA GLN A 425 11.32 24.36 12.07
C GLN A 425 11.21 23.41 10.88
N VAL A 426 10.27 22.45 10.88
CA VAL A 426 10.06 21.57 9.72
C VAL A 426 9.55 22.36 8.51
N VAL A 427 8.65 23.32 8.71
CA VAL A 427 8.13 24.17 7.64
C VAL A 427 9.26 25.07 7.10
N ASP A 428 10.03 25.68 7.98
CA ASP A 428 11.18 26.53 7.61
C ASP A 428 12.22 25.73 6.82
N ALA A 429 12.55 24.51 7.24
CA ALA A 429 13.48 23.65 6.51
C ALA A 429 13.02 23.35 5.07
N VAL A 430 11.70 23.19 4.84
CA VAL A 430 11.14 23.00 3.49
C VAL A 430 11.20 24.29 2.68
N LEU A 431 10.87 25.44 3.29
CA LEU A 431 10.92 26.75 2.64
C LEU A 431 12.35 27.17 2.29
N ASP A 432 13.30 26.98 3.20
CA ASP A 432 14.72 27.24 2.98
C ASP A 432 15.27 26.36 1.86
N SER A 433 14.82 25.11 1.78
CA SER A 433 15.19 24.19 0.71
C SER A 433 14.76 24.68 -0.67
N LEU A 434 13.66 25.44 -0.79
CA LEU A 434 13.24 26.04 -2.07
C LEU A 434 14.17 27.16 -2.53
N ASN A 435 14.90 27.79 -1.62
CA ASN A 435 15.86 28.83 -1.95
C ASN A 435 17.26 28.26 -2.27
N ARG A 436 17.50 26.97 -2.00
CA ARG A 436 18.76 26.31 -2.37
C ARG A 436 18.91 26.25 -3.89
N ASN A 437 20.12 26.52 -4.38
CA ASN A 437 20.47 26.52 -5.80
C ASN A 437 19.65 27.48 -6.68
N VAL A 438 18.95 28.45 -6.08
CA VAL A 438 18.32 29.57 -6.80
C VAL A 438 19.34 30.70 -6.91
N LEU A 439 19.79 30.97 -8.14
CA LEU A 439 20.68 32.08 -8.41
C LEU A 439 19.86 33.35 -8.70
N TRP A 440 20.48 34.50 -8.48
CA TRP A 440 19.85 35.79 -8.75
C TRP A 440 20.64 36.51 -9.82
N THR A 441 20.03 36.71 -10.98
CA THR A 441 20.62 37.45 -12.09
C THR A 441 20.08 38.86 -12.10
N ARG A 442 20.97 39.83 -12.30
CA ARG A 442 20.60 41.23 -12.45
C ARG A 442 20.76 41.61 -13.91
N ASP A 443 19.66 42.00 -14.55
CA ASP A 443 19.73 42.44 -15.93
C ASP A 443 20.50 43.77 -16.04
N PRO A 444 21.52 43.86 -16.90
CA PRO A 444 22.28 45.09 -17.13
C PRO A 444 21.42 46.10 -17.89
N GLY A 445 20.55 46.81 -17.16
CA GLY A 445 19.63 47.83 -17.70
C GLY A 445 18.42 48.10 -16.82
N THR A 446 18.05 47.16 -15.96
CA THR A 446 16.91 47.28 -15.01
C THR A 446 17.40 47.11 -13.57
N LYS A 447 16.68 47.70 -12.60
CA LYS A 447 16.95 47.45 -11.17
C LYS A 447 16.34 46.12 -10.68
N THR A 448 15.73 45.33 -11.56
CA THR A 448 15.02 44.10 -11.24
C THR A 448 15.97 42.91 -11.22
N SER A 449 15.96 42.18 -10.11
CA SER A 449 16.65 40.90 -9.97
C SER A 449 15.70 39.78 -10.40
N THR A 450 16.12 38.96 -11.37
CA THR A 450 15.37 37.80 -11.85
C THR A 450 15.95 36.52 -11.24
N ARG A 451 15.09 35.54 -10.97
CA ARG A 451 15.50 34.24 -10.42
C ARG A 451 15.98 33.36 -11.56
N ASP A 452 17.22 32.91 -11.47
CA ASP A 452 17.76 31.89 -12.35
C ASP A 452 17.62 30.52 -11.68
N LEU A 453 16.81 29.66 -12.31
CA LEU A 453 16.48 28.31 -11.89
C LEU A 453 17.32 27.24 -12.59
N ALA A 454 18.37 27.63 -13.34
CA ALA A 454 19.19 26.68 -14.10
C ALA A 454 19.81 25.59 -13.21
N ALA A 455 20.27 25.94 -12.01
CA ALA A 455 20.88 25.03 -11.04
C ALA A 455 19.87 24.27 -10.16
N VAL A 456 18.58 24.59 -10.26
CA VAL A 456 17.52 23.94 -9.47
C VAL A 456 17.22 22.56 -10.04
N ASP A 457 17.08 21.56 -9.16
CA ASP A 457 16.53 20.24 -9.50
C ASP A 457 14.99 20.28 -9.49
N PRO A 458 14.31 20.06 -10.64
CA PRO A 458 12.85 19.99 -10.69
C PRO A 458 12.26 18.85 -9.85
N LEU A 459 13.02 17.77 -9.60
CA LEU A 459 12.53 16.63 -8.82
C LEU A 459 12.44 16.99 -7.33
N GLU A 460 13.50 17.59 -6.77
CA GLU A 460 13.48 18.14 -5.42
C GLU A 460 12.37 19.18 -5.25
N TRP A 461 12.24 20.13 -6.17
CA TRP A 461 11.19 21.16 -6.11
C TRP A 461 9.78 20.57 -6.12
N GLN A 462 9.52 19.53 -6.92
CA GLN A 462 8.24 18.83 -6.86
C GLN A 462 8.02 18.20 -5.48
N GLY A 463 9.04 17.59 -4.86
CA GLY A 463 8.93 17.02 -3.51
C GLY A 463 8.64 18.07 -2.44
N LEU A 464 9.32 19.22 -2.51
CA LEU A 464 9.11 20.36 -1.62
C LEU A 464 7.68 20.94 -1.78
N MET A 465 7.22 21.15 -3.02
CA MET A 465 5.86 21.63 -3.31
C MET A 465 4.80 20.64 -2.82
N LEU A 466 4.99 19.34 -3.03
CA LEU A 466 4.09 18.31 -2.50
C LEU A 466 4.05 18.34 -0.96
N THR A 467 5.17 18.64 -0.30
CA THR A 467 5.24 18.76 1.16
C THR A 467 4.47 19.97 1.66
N LEU A 468 4.70 21.17 1.11
CA LEU A 468 3.92 22.37 1.42
C LEU A 468 2.41 22.11 1.24
N SER A 469 2.05 21.48 0.13
CA SER A 469 0.66 21.16 -0.18
C SER A 469 0.04 20.19 0.81
N HIS A 470 0.76 19.14 1.22
CA HIS A 470 0.29 18.20 2.22
C HIS A 470 0.23 18.78 3.63
N LEU A 471 1.14 19.68 3.98
CA LEU A 471 1.10 20.46 5.21
C LEU A 471 -0.18 21.31 5.29
N LEU A 472 -0.49 22.07 4.22
CA LEU A 472 -1.73 22.83 4.11
C LEU A 472 -2.97 21.93 4.15
N TYR A 473 -2.95 20.82 3.41
CA TYR A 473 -4.07 19.88 3.40
C TYR A 473 -4.39 19.35 4.81
N ARG A 474 -3.39 19.22 5.68
CA ARG A 474 -3.58 18.79 7.07
C ARG A 474 -3.74 19.92 8.07
N ARG A 475 -3.50 21.17 7.66
CA ARG A 475 -3.39 22.32 8.55
C ARG A 475 -2.31 22.13 9.63
N SER A 476 -1.19 21.54 9.23
CA SER A 476 -0.05 21.31 10.13
C SER A 476 0.78 22.58 10.43
N PRO A 477 0.89 23.58 9.51
CA PRO A 477 1.63 24.81 9.80
C PRO A 477 0.87 25.78 10.72
N PRO A 478 1.59 26.53 11.57
CA PRO A 478 1.11 27.77 12.18
C PRO A 478 0.60 28.79 11.15
N ALA A 479 -0.41 29.58 11.54
CA ALA A 479 -0.98 30.61 10.67
C ALA A 479 0.04 31.70 10.27
N SER A 480 1.03 31.97 11.11
CA SER A 480 2.09 32.95 10.88
C SER A 480 2.98 32.61 9.68
N GLN A 481 3.13 31.33 9.33
CA GLN A 481 3.95 30.87 8.20
C GLN A 481 3.17 30.77 6.88
N LEU A 482 1.85 31.04 6.89
CA LEU A 482 1.03 31.02 5.67
C LEU A 482 1.55 31.96 4.56
N PRO A 483 2.01 33.19 4.84
CA PRO A 483 2.56 34.06 3.79
C PRO A 483 3.72 33.43 3.04
N ASP A 484 4.67 32.82 3.75
CA ASP A 484 5.86 32.21 3.14
C ASP A 484 5.50 30.94 2.36
N ILE A 485 4.54 30.15 2.85
CA ILE A 485 4.03 28.99 2.13
C ILE A 485 3.32 29.42 0.84
N VAL A 486 2.46 30.43 0.89
CA VAL A 486 1.76 30.96 -0.29
C VAL A 486 2.76 31.52 -1.30
N HIS A 487 3.79 32.22 -0.82
CA HIS A 487 4.89 32.67 -1.66
C HIS A 487 5.58 31.50 -2.36
N GLY A 488 5.89 30.42 -1.63
CA GLY A 488 6.42 29.18 -2.19
C GLY A 488 5.53 28.57 -3.28
N LEU A 489 4.21 28.49 -3.05
CA LEU A 489 3.27 27.94 -4.02
C LEU A 489 3.18 28.78 -5.31
N LEU A 490 3.18 30.11 -5.20
CA LEU A 490 3.20 31.00 -6.36
C LEU A 490 4.46 30.81 -7.20
N LEU A 491 5.62 30.65 -6.56
CA LEU A 491 6.87 30.31 -7.26
C LEU A 491 6.79 28.96 -7.97
N GLY A 492 6.12 27.98 -7.33
CA GLY A 492 5.87 26.67 -7.91
C GLY A 492 4.92 26.71 -9.12
N LEU A 493 3.90 27.57 -9.11
CA LEU A 493 2.98 27.78 -10.24
C LEU A 493 3.71 28.34 -11.47
N SER A 494 4.60 29.31 -11.24
CA SER A 494 5.41 29.91 -12.30
C SER A 494 6.66 29.09 -12.66
N PHE A 495 6.83 27.90 -12.08
CA PHE A 495 8.06 27.12 -12.29
C PHE A 495 8.14 26.62 -13.73
N GLU A 496 9.16 27.10 -14.44
CA GLU A 496 9.50 26.65 -15.78
C GLU A 496 11.01 26.57 -15.96
N LYS A 497 11.48 25.41 -16.42
CA LYS A 497 12.88 25.17 -16.80
C LYS A 497 12.91 24.60 -18.21
N ARG A 498 13.85 25.05 -19.05
CA ARG A 498 14.08 24.43 -20.36
C ARG A 498 15.02 23.23 -20.22
N SER A 499 14.60 22.10 -20.77
CA SER A 499 15.45 20.92 -20.98
C SER A 499 16.58 21.25 -21.95
N THR A 500 17.64 20.45 -21.92
CA THR A 500 18.72 20.46 -22.93
C THR A 500 18.19 20.23 -24.35
N SER A 501 17.06 19.53 -24.49
CA SER A 501 16.35 19.31 -25.76
C SER A 501 15.37 20.42 -26.14
N GLY A 502 15.27 21.50 -25.35
CA GLY A 502 14.36 22.62 -25.58
C GLY A 502 12.92 22.44 -25.09
N GLY A 503 12.56 21.26 -24.55
CA GLY A 503 11.25 21.02 -23.94
C GLY A 503 11.07 21.73 -22.59
N SER A 504 9.84 22.10 -22.24
CA SER A 504 9.51 22.67 -20.92
C SER A 504 9.48 21.57 -19.85
N VAL A 505 10.20 21.78 -18.76
CA VAL A 505 10.30 20.90 -17.59
C VAL A 505 9.75 21.67 -16.40
N GLY A 506 8.83 21.06 -15.66
CA GLY A 506 8.20 21.72 -14.51
C GLY A 506 6.72 21.44 -14.31
N THR A 507 6.05 20.75 -15.24
CA THR A 507 4.62 20.40 -15.12
C THR A 507 4.30 19.75 -13.78
N ASN A 508 5.10 18.78 -13.34
CA ASN A 508 4.90 18.12 -12.06
C ASN A 508 5.07 19.05 -10.83
N VAL A 509 5.90 20.09 -10.93
CA VAL A 509 6.08 21.10 -9.87
C VAL A 509 4.85 22.00 -9.81
N ARG A 510 4.38 22.45 -10.97
CA ARG A 510 3.16 23.26 -11.12
C ARG A 510 1.92 22.50 -10.65
N ASP A 511 1.77 21.24 -11.03
CA ASP A 511 0.67 20.37 -10.55
C ASP A 511 0.68 20.23 -9.03
N ALA A 512 1.87 20.09 -8.42
CA ALA A 512 1.99 20.06 -6.98
C ALA A 512 1.61 21.39 -6.33
N ALA A 513 2.01 22.53 -6.90
CA ALA A 513 1.58 23.86 -6.45
C ALA A 513 0.06 24.06 -6.58
N CYS A 514 -0.55 23.64 -7.70
CA CYS A 514 -2.00 23.64 -7.89
C CYS A 514 -2.72 22.82 -6.81
N PHE A 515 -2.18 21.63 -6.46
CA PHE A 515 -2.70 20.84 -5.34
C PHE A 515 -2.61 21.61 -4.01
N GLY A 516 -1.52 22.34 -3.76
CA GLY A 516 -1.36 23.18 -2.57
C GLY A 516 -2.38 24.31 -2.47
N ILE A 517 -2.63 25.02 -3.58
CA ILE A 517 -3.63 26.10 -3.64
C ILE A 517 -5.04 25.54 -3.50
N TRP A 518 -5.34 24.41 -4.14
CA TRP A 518 -6.58 23.68 -3.91
C TRP A 518 -6.74 23.27 -2.45
N ALA A 519 -5.68 22.76 -1.82
CA ALA A 519 -5.71 22.37 -0.41
C ALA A 519 -5.95 23.58 0.50
N LEU A 520 -5.33 24.74 0.21
CA LEU A 520 -5.57 25.99 0.91
C LEU A 520 -7.05 26.39 0.85
N ALA A 521 -7.61 26.47 -0.36
CA ALA A 521 -9.02 26.83 -0.58
C ALA A 521 -10.02 25.85 0.05
N ARG A 522 -9.66 24.55 0.13
CA ARG A 522 -10.51 23.49 0.71
C ARG A 522 -10.47 23.47 2.24
N ARG A 523 -9.38 23.89 2.87
CA ARG A 523 -9.09 23.61 4.30
C ARG A 523 -9.05 24.85 5.19
N TYR A 524 -8.87 26.04 4.61
CA TYR A 524 -8.84 27.32 5.32
C TYR A 524 -10.09 28.12 4.98
N THR A 525 -10.59 28.87 5.97
CA THR A 525 -11.75 29.74 5.79
C THR A 525 -11.37 31.02 5.07
N THR A 526 -12.34 31.66 4.41
CA THR A 526 -12.14 32.98 3.78
C THR A 526 -11.58 34.01 4.76
N ALA A 527 -12.06 34.01 6.01
CA ALA A 527 -11.59 34.94 7.04
C ALA A 527 -10.10 34.73 7.37
N GLU A 528 -9.64 33.48 7.50
CA GLU A 528 -8.23 33.17 7.74
C GLU A 528 -7.35 33.60 6.56
N LEU A 529 -7.80 33.37 5.32
CA LEU A 529 -7.02 33.72 4.13
C LEU A 529 -6.96 35.24 3.90
N LEU A 530 -8.02 35.97 4.21
CA LEU A 530 -8.02 37.45 4.16
C LEU A 530 -7.09 38.08 5.21
N GLN A 531 -6.69 37.34 6.25
CA GLN A 531 -5.70 37.80 7.24
C GLN A 531 -4.26 37.62 6.77
N VAL A 532 -4.00 36.89 5.67
CA VAL A 532 -2.65 36.74 5.12
C VAL A 532 -2.26 38.04 4.41
N PRO A 533 -1.28 38.79 4.91
CA PRO A 533 -0.91 40.08 4.32
C PRO A 533 -0.23 39.88 2.96
N THR A 534 -0.84 40.40 1.90
CA THR A 534 -0.30 40.35 0.53
C THR A 534 1.12 40.91 0.45
N ALA A 535 1.43 41.97 1.20
CA ALA A 535 2.76 42.58 1.23
C ALA A 535 3.89 41.67 1.76
N ALA A 536 3.55 40.68 2.59
CA ALA A 536 4.51 39.68 3.09
C ALA A 536 4.81 38.60 2.04
N VAL A 537 3.95 38.44 1.02
CA VAL A 537 4.13 37.48 -0.06
C VAL A 537 4.90 38.16 -1.20
N VAL A 538 6.21 37.87 -1.30
CA VAL A 538 7.08 38.58 -2.27
C VAL A 538 6.62 38.38 -3.72
N ALA A 539 6.19 37.18 -4.10
CA ALA A 539 5.67 36.89 -5.44
C ALA A 539 4.37 37.66 -5.75
N ALA A 540 3.60 38.05 -4.73
CA ALA A 540 2.38 38.83 -4.89
C ALA A 540 2.63 40.34 -5.08
N ARG A 541 3.87 40.83 -4.89
CA ARG A 541 4.19 42.27 -4.97
C ARG A 541 4.06 42.90 -6.36
N VAL A 542 3.89 42.08 -7.40
CA VAL A 542 3.61 42.54 -8.76
C VAL A 542 2.15 43.01 -8.88
N HIS A 543 1.27 42.56 -7.98
CA HIS A 543 -0.13 42.95 -7.90
C HIS A 543 -0.30 44.22 -7.05
N ASP A 544 -1.41 44.93 -7.24
CA ASP A 544 -1.73 46.13 -6.47
C ASP A 544 -1.85 45.81 -4.96
N ALA A 545 -1.44 46.75 -4.11
CA ALA A 545 -1.33 46.54 -2.66
C ALA A 545 -2.69 46.26 -1.98
N ASP A 546 -3.76 46.70 -2.62
CA ASP A 546 -5.16 46.60 -2.21
C ASP A 546 -5.81 45.26 -2.61
N VAL A 547 -5.08 44.42 -3.34
CA VAL A 547 -5.53 43.08 -3.76
C VAL A 547 -5.32 42.08 -2.63
N SER A 548 -6.37 41.35 -2.30
CA SER A 548 -6.32 40.27 -1.31
C SER A 548 -5.55 39.06 -1.84
N ILE A 549 -4.98 38.25 -0.95
CA ILE A 549 -4.26 37.04 -1.38
C ILE A 549 -5.14 36.07 -2.19
N LEU A 550 -6.45 36.07 -1.93
CA LEU A 550 -7.41 35.26 -2.67
C LEU A 550 -7.51 35.69 -4.13
N GLN A 551 -7.53 37.00 -4.37
CA GLN A 551 -7.54 37.56 -5.73
C GLN A 551 -6.21 37.29 -6.44
N VAL A 552 -5.06 37.43 -5.74
CA VAL A 552 -3.75 37.07 -6.30
C VAL A 552 -3.74 35.61 -6.75
N LEU A 553 -4.13 34.68 -5.86
CA LEU A 553 -4.20 33.26 -6.19
C LEU A 553 -5.17 32.97 -7.34
N ALA A 554 -6.30 33.67 -7.42
CA ALA A 554 -7.25 33.50 -8.52
C ALA A 554 -6.67 33.99 -9.85
N THR A 555 -5.91 35.08 -9.86
CA THR A 555 -5.27 35.61 -11.08
C THR A 555 -4.15 34.71 -11.59
N GLU A 556 -3.31 34.19 -10.69
CA GLU A 556 -2.14 33.36 -11.04
C GLU A 556 -2.51 31.92 -11.45
N LEU A 557 -3.77 31.51 -11.24
CA LEU A 557 -4.28 30.19 -11.66
C LEU A 557 -4.86 30.18 -13.09
N VAL A 558 -5.05 31.35 -13.71
CA VAL A 558 -5.55 31.52 -15.08
C VAL A 558 -4.38 31.61 -16.05
#